data_AF-A0A2E5DYU3-F1
#
_entry.id   AF-A0A2E5DYU3-F1
#
_cell.length_a   1.000
_cell.length_b   1.000
_cell.length_c   1.000
_cell.angle_alpha   90.00
_cell.angle_beta   90.00
_cell.angle_gamma   90.00
#
_symmetry.space_group_name_H-M   'P 1'
#
loop_
_entity.id
_entity.type
_entity.pdbx_description
1 polymer ?
#
loop_
_entity_poly.entity_id
_entity_poly.type
_entity_poly.pdbx_seq_one_letter_code
_entity_poly.pdbx_strand_id
1 'polypeptide(L)'
;MSDMEQLKEICFEFEDALMEKGVLVGVAPESMVGVQLQPEFYDSDGSQHVKVNIMVELTGDEEIDEDDAESISDTTSDWLAENGFTEKVDGIGIDPDEVDWYPVKAVKA
;
A
#
# COMPACT_ATOMS: atom_id res chain seq x y z
N MET A 1 -13.73 -10.06 14.50
CA MET A 1 -12.89 -9.15 13.71
C MET A 1 -13.68 -8.79 12.48
N SER A 2 -13.72 -7.51 12.16
CA SER A 2 -14.31 -7.04 10.90
C SER A 2 -13.32 -7.30 9.76
N ASP A 3 -13.79 -7.45 8.52
CA ASP A 3 -12.92 -7.70 7.35
C ASP A 3 -11.82 -6.62 7.22
N MET A 4 -12.16 -5.37 7.54
CA MET A 4 -11.21 -4.25 7.59
C MET A 4 -10.11 -4.41 8.64
N GLU A 5 -10.39 -5.01 9.80
CA GLU A 5 -9.36 -5.23 10.82
C GLU A 5 -8.37 -6.29 10.35
N GLN A 6 -8.86 -7.35 9.71
CA GLN A 6 -8.00 -8.39 9.16
C GLN A 6 -7.17 -7.88 7.98
N LEU A 7 -7.76 -7.07 7.11
CA LEU A 7 -7.03 -6.45 5.99
C LEU A 7 -5.92 -5.51 6.49
N LYS A 8 -6.18 -4.74 7.56
CA LYS A 8 -5.14 -3.92 8.20
C LYS A 8 -4.00 -4.75 8.78
N GLU A 9 -4.29 -5.90 9.39
CA GLU A 9 -3.24 -6.81 9.85
C GLU A 9 -2.39 -7.34 8.70
N ILE A 10 -3.02 -7.73 7.59
CA ILE A 10 -2.31 -8.16 6.37
C ILE A 10 -1.42 -7.03 5.86
N CYS A 11 -1.97 -5.83 5.68
CA CYS A 11 -1.21 -4.66 5.24
C CYS A 11 -0.01 -4.38 6.15
N PHE A 12 -0.18 -4.43 7.47
CA PHE A 12 0.90 -4.25 8.44
C PHE A 12 2.02 -5.29 8.31
N GLU A 13 1.70 -6.56 8.04
CA GLU A 13 2.71 -7.59 7.77
C GLU A 13 3.54 -7.25 6.51
N PHE A 14 2.90 -6.71 5.47
CA PHE A 14 3.60 -6.34 4.24
C PHE A 14 4.35 -5.01 4.35
N GLU A 15 3.88 -4.06 5.15
CA GLU A 15 4.60 -2.82 5.49
C GLU A 15 5.99 -3.14 6.08
N ASP A 16 6.02 -3.99 7.09
CA ASP A 16 7.26 -4.39 7.77
C ASP A 16 8.21 -5.09 6.79
N ALA A 17 7.67 -5.96 5.94
CA ALA A 17 8.44 -6.67 4.93
C ALA A 17 8.96 -5.76 3.79
N LEU A 18 8.20 -4.75 3.36
CA LEU A 18 8.64 -3.72 2.40
C LEU A 18 9.85 -2.95 2.95
N MET A 19 9.78 -2.57 4.23
CA MET A 19 10.87 -1.88 4.93
C MET A 19 12.08 -2.77 5.15
N GLU A 20 11.90 -4.00 5.63
CA GLU A 20 13.00 -4.95 5.90
C GLU A 20 13.76 -5.31 4.62
N LYS A 21 13.03 -5.51 3.51
CA LYS A 21 13.64 -5.86 2.22
C LYS A 21 14.14 -4.64 1.44
N GLY A 22 13.83 -3.42 1.88
CA GLY A 22 14.21 -2.18 1.20
C GLY A 22 13.65 -2.09 -0.23
N VAL A 23 12.41 -2.53 -0.44
CA VAL A 23 11.80 -2.62 -1.79
C VAL A 23 11.73 -1.27 -2.49
N LEU A 24 11.47 -0.21 -1.72
CA LEU A 24 11.36 1.15 -2.22
C LEU A 24 12.70 1.88 -2.33
N VAL A 25 13.82 1.25 -1.99
CA VAL A 25 15.14 1.87 -2.06
C VAL A 25 15.52 2.12 -3.53
N GLY A 26 15.72 3.39 -3.88
CA GLY A 26 16.01 3.82 -5.26
C GLY A 26 14.77 4.10 -6.11
N VAL A 27 13.57 3.96 -5.53
CA VAL A 27 12.29 4.37 -6.12
C VAL A 27 11.68 5.50 -5.30
N ALA A 28 11.61 5.34 -3.99
CA ALA A 28 11.16 6.39 -3.09
C ALA A 28 12.26 7.44 -2.83
N PRO A 29 11.88 8.66 -2.44
CA PRO A 29 12.84 9.72 -2.13
C PRO A 29 13.83 9.32 -1.03
N GLU A 30 15.04 9.86 -1.09
CA GLU A 30 16.12 9.56 -0.13
C GLU A 30 15.77 9.94 1.32
N SER A 31 14.79 10.82 1.51
CA SER A 31 14.30 11.27 2.82
C SER A 31 13.26 10.32 3.45
N MET A 32 12.87 9.26 2.73
CA MET A 32 11.97 8.22 3.21
C MET A 32 12.57 7.50 4.42
N VAL A 33 11.77 7.39 5.47
CA VAL A 33 12.10 6.66 6.70
C VAL A 33 11.11 5.56 7.03
N GLY A 34 9.96 5.52 6.36
CA GLY A 34 8.91 4.54 6.62
C GLY A 34 7.92 4.44 5.47
N VAL A 35 7.16 3.35 5.45
CA VAL A 35 5.99 3.18 4.60
C VAL A 35 4.87 2.53 5.41
N GLN A 36 3.65 3.00 5.22
CA GLN A 36 2.44 2.42 5.81
C GLN A 36 1.44 2.14 4.69
N LEU A 37 0.70 1.04 4.80
CA LEU A 37 -0.31 0.60 3.86
C LEU A 37 -1.67 0.70 4.56
N GLN A 38 -2.43 1.75 4.25
CA GLN A 38 -3.72 1.98 4.88
C GLN A 38 -4.88 1.58 3.95
N PRO A 39 -5.47 0.39 4.14
CA PRO A 39 -6.61 -0.04 3.35
C PRO A 39 -7.86 0.75 3.73
N GLU A 40 -8.67 1.06 2.72
CA GLU A 40 -9.97 1.73 2.88
C GLU A 40 -10.95 1.18 1.84
N PHE A 41 -12.18 0.89 2.28
CA PHE A 41 -13.25 0.54 1.35
C PHE A 41 -13.79 1.80 0.68
N TYR A 42 -14.07 1.70 -0.61
CA TYR A 42 -14.75 2.73 -1.35
C TYR A 42 -15.82 2.11 -2.26
N ASP A 43 -16.91 2.83 -2.46
CA ASP A 43 -18.00 2.37 -3.34
C ASP A 43 -17.75 2.91 -4.75
N SER A 44 -17.75 2.02 -5.73
CA SER A 44 -17.65 2.37 -7.15
C SER A 44 -18.68 1.55 -7.93
N ASP A 45 -19.56 2.23 -8.66
CA ASP A 45 -20.64 1.61 -9.45
C ASP A 45 -21.54 0.63 -8.65
N GLY A 46 -21.71 0.85 -7.35
CA GLY A 46 -22.51 0.00 -6.47
C GLY A 46 -21.84 -1.32 -6.05
N SER A 47 -20.54 -1.47 -6.32
CA SER A 47 -19.67 -2.53 -5.81
C SER A 47 -18.68 -1.97 -4.79
N GLN A 48 -18.31 -2.78 -3.81
CA GLN A 48 -17.44 -2.38 -2.71
C GLN A 48 -16.00 -2.74 -3.05
N HIS A 49 -15.23 -1.74 -3.45
CA HIS A 49 -13.82 -1.87 -3.79
C HIS A 49 -12.91 -1.52 -2.60
N VAL A 50 -11.64 -1.89 -2.71
CA VAL A 50 -10.59 -1.62 -1.74
C VAL A 50 -9.51 -0.79 -2.39
N LYS A 51 -9.16 0.33 -1.75
CA LYS A 51 -7.92 1.04 -2.05
C LYS A 51 -6.93 0.87 -0.91
N VAL A 52 -5.66 0.73 -1.24
CA VAL A 52 -4.56 0.65 -0.27
C VAL A 52 -3.74 1.93 -0.39
N ASN A 53 -3.90 2.85 0.57
CA ASN A 53 -3.12 4.09 0.57
C ASN A 53 -1.69 3.78 1.00
N ILE A 54 -0.73 4.06 0.13
CA ILE A 54 0.70 3.92 0.42
C ILE A 54 1.17 5.25 1.01
N MET A 55 1.31 5.29 2.32
CA MET A 55 1.72 6.46 3.08
C MET A 55 3.24 6.39 3.28
N VAL A 56 3.98 7.20 2.54
CA VAL A 56 5.44 7.24 2.62
C VAL A 56 5.83 8.28 3.66
N GLU A 57 6.48 7.84 4.74
CA GLU A 57 6.94 8.68 5.83
C GLU A 57 8.27 9.35 5.44
N LEU A 58 8.25 10.68 5.33
CA LEU A 58 9.39 11.49 4.95
C LEU A 58 9.86 12.33 6.14
N THR A 59 11.18 12.51 6.25
CA THR A 59 11.80 13.36 7.28
C THR A 59 11.68 14.86 6.99
N GLY A 60 11.32 15.23 5.76
CA GLY A 60 11.14 16.61 5.31
C GLY A 60 9.68 16.97 5.04
N ASP A 61 9.48 18.20 4.57
CA ASP A 61 8.20 18.69 4.05
C ASP A 61 8.15 18.60 2.51
N GLU A 62 8.89 17.65 1.93
CA GLU A 62 8.88 17.44 0.49
C GLU A 62 7.59 16.74 0.05
N GLU A 63 7.20 17.01 -1.18
CA GLU A 63 6.09 16.36 -1.84
C GLU A 63 6.63 15.28 -2.77
N ILE A 64 5.94 14.15 -2.83
CA ILE A 64 6.20 13.11 -3.83
C ILE A 64 5.51 13.58 -5.11
N ASP A 65 6.30 13.78 -6.16
CA ASP A 65 5.75 14.15 -7.46
C ASP A 65 5.04 12.96 -8.15
N GLU A 66 4.38 13.23 -9.27
CA GLU A 66 3.55 12.23 -9.96
C GLU A 66 4.38 11.05 -10.51
N ASP A 67 5.62 11.28 -10.96
CA ASP A 67 6.49 10.23 -11.50
C ASP A 67 6.99 9.30 -10.38
N ASP A 68 7.40 9.87 -9.24
CA ASP A 68 7.80 9.09 -8.06
C ASP A 68 6.59 8.36 -7.46
N ALA A 69 5.42 9.01 -7.40
CA ALA A 69 4.19 8.39 -6.91
C ALA A 69 3.75 7.20 -7.78
N GLU A 70 3.80 7.34 -9.11
CA GLU A 70 3.53 6.24 -10.03
C GLU A 70 4.52 5.09 -9.82
N SER A 71 5.81 5.41 -9.74
CA SER A 71 6.87 4.39 -9.57
C SER A 71 6.73 3.65 -8.23
N ILE A 72 6.42 4.34 -7.14
CA ILE A 72 6.16 3.74 -5.82
C ILE A 72 4.90 2.88 -5.87
N SER A 73 3.83 3.36 -6.51
CA SER A 73 2.56 2.63 -6.66
C SER A 73 2.76 1.31 -7.40
N ASP A 74 3.33 1.36 -8.60
CA ASP A 74 3.63 0.17 -9.41
C ASP A 74 4.53 -0.79 -8.63
N THR A 75 5.67 -0.32 -8.13
CA THR A 75 6.63 -1.16 -7.40
C THR A 75 6.00 -1.83 -6.18
N THR A 76 5.19 -1.09 -5.42
CA THR A 76 4.52 -1.63 -4.24
C THR A 76 3.46 -2.65 -4.63
N SER A 77 2.60 -2.33 -5.60
CA SER A 77 1.51 -3.21 -6.03
C SER A 77 2.01 -4.51 -6.66
N ASP A 78 3.02 -4.45 -7.55
CA ASP A 78 3.69 -5.62 -8.12
C ASP A 78 4.29 -6.49 -7.01
N TRP A 79 5.05 -5.87 -6.09
CA TRP A 79 5.69 -6.61 -5.02
C TRP A 79 4.66 -7.28 -4.09
N LEU A 80 3.56 -6.60 -3.76
CA LEU A 80 2.46 -7.18 -2.96
C LEU A 80 1.87 -8.41 -3.67
N ALA A 81 1.56 -8.31 -4.96
CA ALA A 81 1.03 -9.41 -5.75
C ALA A 81 2.02 -10.60 -5.79
N GLU A 82 3.30 -10.35 -6.04
CA GLU A 82 4.34 -11.38 -6.11
C GLU A 82 4.63 -12.07 -4.75
N ASN A 83 4.32 -11.40 -3.63
CA ASN A 83 4.58 -11.92 -2.28
C ASN A 83 3.31 -12.46 -1.59
N GLY A 84 2.23 -12.70 -2.35
CA GLY A 84 1.04 -13.41 -1.87
C GLY A 84 0.03 -12.52 -1.13
N PHE A 85 0.05 -11.21 -1.36
CA PHE A 85 -0.95 -10.30 -0.79
C PHE A 85 -2.37 -10.67 -1.25
N THR A 86 -2.55 -10.92 -2.54
CA THR A 86 -3.85 -11.31 -3.13
C THR A 86 -4.38 -12.61 -2.53
N GLU A 87 -3.52 -13.60 -2.29
CA GLU A 87 -3.89 -14.87 -1.63
C GLU A 87 -4.33 -14.66 -0.18
N LYS A 88 -3.68 -13.74 0.55
CA LYS A 88 -4.08 -13.39 1.92
C LYS A 88 -5.40 -12.63 1.97
N VAL A 89 -5.62 -11.74 1.01
CA VAL A 89 -6.87 -10.97 0.86
C VAL A 89 -8.05 -11.89 0.51
N ASP A 90 -7.87 -12.82 -0.44
CA ASP A 90 -8.86 -13.86 -0.76
C ASP A 90 -9.16 -14.73 0.48
N GLY A 91 -8.14 -15.07 1.26
CA GLY A 91 -8.27 -15.85 2.49
C GLY A 91 -9.16 -15.22 3.57
N ILE A 92 -9.39 -13.90 3.52
CA ILE A 92 -10.33 -13.19 4.42
C ILE A 92 -11.68 -12.90 3.78
N GLY A 93 -11.93 -13.39 2.56
CA GLY A 93 -13.20 -13.27 1.84
C GLY A 93 -13.37 -11.98 1.04
N ILE A 94 -12.28 -11.25 0.80
CA ILE A 94 -12.26 -10.10 -0.11
C ILE A 94 -11.74 -10.59 -1.46
N ASP A 95 -12.47 -10.28 -2.53
CA ASP A 95 -12.02 -10.65 -3.87
C ASP A 95 -10.78 -9.80 -4.23
N PRO A 96 -9.66 -10.41 -4.65
CA PRO A 96 -8.44 -9.68 -4.96
C PRO A 96 -8.60 -8.73 -6.16
N ASP A 97 -9.54 -9.00 -7.08
CA ASP A 97 -9.86 -8.08 -8.18
C ASP A 97 -10.53 -6.78 -7.69
N GLU A 98 -11.10 -6.79 -6.47
CA GLU A 98 -11.66 -5.58 -5.84
C GLU A 98 -10.58 -4.71 -5.19
N VAL A 99 -9.33 -5.19 -5.08
CA VAL A 99 -8.19 -4.38 -4.62
C VAL A 99 -7.47 -3.76 -5.82
N ASP A 100 -8.06 -2.69 -6.34
CA ASP A 100 -7.68 -2.14 -7.65
C ASP A 100 -6.92 -0.81 -7.58
N TRP A 101 -6.76 -0.21 -6.40
CA TRP A 101 -6.20 1.15 -6.29
C TRP A 101 -5.15 1.32 -5.20
N TYR A 102 -3.99 1.85 -5.58
CA TYR A 102 -2.81 2.03 -4.71
C TYR A 102 -2.32 3.49 -4.65
N PRO A 103 -3.11 4.46 -4.13
CA PRO A 103 -2.71 5.85 -4.12
C PRO A 103 -1.54 6.11 -3.15
N VAL A 104 -0.52 6.84 -3.62
CA VAL A 104 0.65 7.22 -2.83
C VAL A 104 0.45 8.60 -2.19
N LYS A 105 0.86 8.75 -0.93
CA LYS A 105 0.82 10.01 -0.19
C LYS A 105 2.09 10.19 0.64
N ALA A 106 2.68 11.38 0.56
CA ALA A 106 3.71 11.80 1.48
C ALA A 106 3.09 12.13 2.85
N VAL A 107 3.67 11.61 3.92
CA VAL A 107 3.34 12.01 5.28
C VAL A 107 4.61 12.37 6.04
N LYS A 108 4.48 13.31 6.97
CA LYS A 108 5.58 13.73 7.82
C LYS A 108 5.77 12.73 8.96
N ALA A 109 6.98 12.18 9.07
CA ALA A 109 7.41 11.31 10.17
C ALA A 109 7.46 12.04 11.53
#